data_AF-A0A1Q8KXD5-F1
#
_entry.id   AF-A0A1Q8KXD5-F1
#
_cell.length_a   1.000
_cell.length_b   1.000
_cell.length_c   1.000
_cell.angle_alpha   90.00
_cell.angle_beta   90.00
_cell.angle_gamma   90.00
#
_symmetry.space_group_name_H-M   'P 1'
#
loop_
_entity.id
_entity.type
_entity.pdbx_description
1 polymer ?
#
loop_
_entity_poly.entity_id
_entity_poly.type
_entity_poly.pdbx_seq_one_letter_code
_entity_poly.pdbx_strand_id
1 'polypeptide(L)'
;MSRNRRPLRTLAGVAGAVALSGLLLSGCGTGQLSQTAQQVAATNGLNASVGDVDLRDVQIGYPQAPASEAALYARGTAAPVRATLINTGATADRLVSVSSPAAGSVAVGGDRVLAQDVALVAVGTSELQPTASRPLQLTLEGLRQPIAAGGDVPMTFVFERAGSITVTVPTGIPGEGRPGAEPERVEAEGGHGGGANGAETGVGGETGGEAEAPPVDQANPVPSGEGTESAPGNEGSGSGGAAGS
;
A
#
# COMPACT_ATOMS: atom_id res chain seq x y z
N MET A 1 -31.94 -67.27 -57.47
CA MET A 1 -31.19 -68.37 -56.80
C MET A 1 -29.97 -67.79 -56.10
N SER A 2 -29.57 -68.36 -54.96
CA SER A 2 -28.45 -67.89 -54.13
C SER A 2 -27.09 -68.04 -54.80
N ARG A 3 -26.14 -67.13 -54.51
CA ARG A 3 -24.80 -67.53 -54.06
C ARG A 3 -24.08 -66.42 -53.27
N ASN A 4 -23.88 -66.74 -51.99
CA ASN A 4 -23.03 -66.11 -50.97
C ASN A 4 -21.90 -65.18 -51.43
N ARG A 5 -21.79 -64.03 -50.76
CA ARG A 5 -20.52 -63.31 -50.57
C ARG A 5 -19.83 -63.80 -49.30
N ARG A 6 -18.50 -63.97 -49.32
CA ARG A 6 -17.49 -63.89 -48.22
C ARG A 6 -16.19 -64.61 -48.68
N PRO A 7 -15.02 -64.36 -48.07
CA PRO A 7 -14.41 -63.04 -47.88
C PRO A 7 -12.87 -63.06 -48.10
N LEU A 8 -12.28 -62.09 -48.79
CA LEU A 8 -10.83 -61.86 -48.67
C LEU A 8 -10.52 -60.51 -47.99
N ARG A 9 -10.29 -60.61 -46.68
CA ARG A 9 -9.31 -59.76 -45.99
C ARG A 9 -7.93 -60.24 -46.44
N THR A 10 -7.03 -59.34 -46.83
CA THR A 10 -5.79 -59.04 -46.07
C THR A 10 -4.92 -57.98 -46.76
N LEU A 11 -4.64 -56.91 -46.00
CA LEU A 11 -3.33 -56.27 -45.83
C LEU A 11 -2.48 -55.94 -47.08
N ALA A 12 -2.65 -54.72 -47.59
CA ALA A 12 -1.58 -53.84 -48.05
C ALA A 12 -2.10 -52.39 -47.99
N GLY A 13 -1.35 -51.36 -47.58
CA GLY A 13 -0.01 -51.34 -46.99
C GLY A 13 0.21 -50.03 -46.23
N VAL A 14 1.17 -50.03 -45.29
CA VAL A 14 1.47 -48.88 -44.41
C VAL A 14 2.13 -47.77 -45.23
N ALA A 15 1.36 -46.75 -45.62
CA ALA A 15 1.89 -45.60 -46.40
C ALA A 15 1.25 -44.22 -46.09
N GLY A 16 0.21 -44.13 -45.25
CA GLY A 16 -0.53 -42.89 -45.01
C GLY A 16 -0.30 -42.18 -43.67
N ALA A 17 0.47 -42.77 -42.75
CA ALA A 17 0.39 -42.42 -41.32
C ALA A 17 1.31 -41.28 -40.84
N VAL A 18 2.20 -40.75 -41.69
CA VAL A 18 3.23 -39.75 -41.27
C VAL A 18 2.82 -38.30 -41.63
N ALA A 19 1.94 -38.11 -42.61
CA ALA A 19 1.61 -36.77 -43.15
C ALA A 19 0.49 -36.02 -42.40
N LEU A 20 -0.10 -36.58 -41.34
CA LEU A 20 -1.22 -35.98 -40.59
C LEU A 20 -0.86 -35.61 -39.13
N SER A 21 0.35 -35.89 -38.68
CA SER A 21 0.77 -35.66 -37.29
C SER A 21 1.17 -34.20 -36.97
N GLY A 22 1.17 -33.31 -37.95
CA GLY A 22 1.80 -31.98 -37.85
C GLY A 22 0.94 -30.81 -37.36
N LEU A 23 -0.35 -31.01 -37.08
CA LEU A 23 -1.32 -29.90 -36.92
C LEU A 23 -2.03 -29.81 -35.55
N LEU A 24 -1.53 -30.45 -34.49
CA LEU A 24 -2.23 -30.56 -33.19
C LEU A 24 -1.38 -30.20 -31.95
N LEU A 25 -0.41 -29.29 -32.06
CA LEU A 25 0.39 -28.85 -30.88
C LEU A 25 0.52 -27.32 -30.71
N SER A 26 -0.52 -26.58 -31.10
CA SER A 26 -0.66 -25.14 -30.83
C SER A 26 -2.01 -24.83 -30.17
N GLY A 27 -2.21 -25.25 -28.92
CA GLY A 27 -3.44 -24.90 -28.18
C GLY A 27 -3.74 -25.73 -26.95
N CYS A 28 -3.17 -25.34 -25.80
CA CYS A 28 -3.86 -25.25 -24.50
C CYS A 28 -2.92 -24.65 -23.44
N GLY A 29 -2.35 -23.48 -23.74
CA GLY A 29 -1.62 -22.65 -22.79
C GLY A 29 -2.52 -21.80 -21.88
N THR A 30 -3.83 -22.07 -21.85
CA THR A 30 -4.76 -21.44 -20.89
C THR A 30 -4.61 -22.12 -19.54
N GLY A 31 -3.54 -21.78 -18.82
CA GLY A 31 -3.35 -22.22 -17.45
C GLY A 31 -4.54 -21.75 -16.59
N GLN A 32 -5.28 -22.70 -16.02
CA GLN A 32 -6.38 -22.43 -15.08
C GLN A 32 -5.90 -21.75 -13.77
N LEU A 33 -4.58 -21.60 -13.62
CA LEU A 33 -3.91 -20.74 -12.65
C LEU A 33 -2.94 -19.84 -13.42
N SER A 34 -3.37 -18.62 -13.77
CA SER A 34 -2.43 -17.57 -14.19
C SER A 34 -1.50 -17.24 -13.03
N GLN A 35 -0.23 -16.91 -13.30
CA GLN A 35 0.68 -16.38 -12.27
C GLN A 35 0.18 -15.05 -11.68
N THR A 36 -0.75 -14.35 -12.35
CA THR A 36 -1.47 -13.20 -11.80
C THR A 36 -2.68 -13.57 -10.92
N ALA A 37 -3.17 -14.82 -10.95
CA ALA A 37 -4.28 -15.27 -10.10
C ALA A 37 -3.85 -15.59 -8.66
N GLN A 38 -2.54 -15.76 -8.44
CA GLN A 38 -1.90 -15.82 -7.11
C GLN A 38 -1.23 -14.48 -6.74
N GLN A 39 -1.54 -13.41 -7.47
CA GLN A 39 -1.02 -12.08 -7.18
C GLN A 39 -1.75 -11.52 -5.96
N VAL A 40 -1.24 -11.90 -4.78
CA VAL A 40 -1.51 -11.18 -3.53
C VAL A 40 -1.16 -9.73 -3.82
N ALA A 41 -2.17 -8.85 -3.75
CA ALA A 41 -1.96 -7.43 -3.93
C ALA A 41 -0.87 -6.97 -2.95
N ALA A 42 -0.01 -6.05 -3.37
CA ALA A 42 0.99 -5.41 -2.51
C ALA A 42 0.30 -4.42 -1.55
N THR A 43 -0.63 -4.93 -0.74
CA THR A 43 -1.34 -4.20 0.30
C THR A 43 -0.48 -4.23 1.56
N ASN A 44 -0.17 -3.06 2.11
CA ASN A 44 0.58 -2.89 3.36
C ASN A 44 -0.24 -3.29 4.61
N GLY A 45 -1.22 -4.17 4.46
CA GLY A 45 -2.13 -4.62 5.50
C GLY A 45 -2.50 -6.10 5.32
N LEU A 46 -2.73 -6.75 6.45
CA LEU A 46 -3.10 -8.16 6.54
C LEU A 46 -4.52 -8.39 5.97
N ASN A 47 -4.66 -9.49 5.25
CA ASN A 47 -5.94 -10.06 4.85
C ASN A 47 -6.14 -11.41 5.54
N ALA A 48 -7.32 -11.66 6.13
CA ALA A 48 -7.67 -12.90 6.82
C ALA A 48 -9.18 -13.18 6.76
N SER A 49 -9.61 -14.39 7.10
CA SER A 49 -11.03 -14.78 7.15
C SER A 49 -11.31 -15.62 8.40
N VAL A 50 -12.50 -15.46 8.98
CA VAL A 50 -13.01 -16.30 10.07
C VAL A 50 -14.50 -16.51 9.87
N GLY A 51 -14.94 -17.77 9.75
CA GLY A 51 -16.29 -18.08 9.28
C GLY A 51 -16.58 -17.37 7.96
N ASP A 52 -17.73 -16.69 7.88
CA ASP A 52 -18.14 -15.87 6.74
C ASP A 52 -17.61 -14.42 6.78
N VAL A 53 -16.82 -14.06 7.80
CA VAL A 53 -16.31 -12.70 8.01
C VAL A 53 -14.88 -12.55 7.51
N ASP A 54 -14.72 -11.62 6.58
CA ASP A 54 -13.47 -11.22 5.94
C ASP A 54 -12.87 -9.98 6.59
N LEU A 55 -11.59 -10.07 6.95
CA LEU A 55 -10.75 -8.98 7.43
C LEU A 55 -9.80 -8.58 6.29
N ARG A 56 -9.83 -7.31 5.88
CA ARG A 56 -9.07 -6.78 4.73
C ARG A 56 -8.32 -5.51 5.12
N ASP A 57 -7.13 -5.32 4.55
CA ASP A 57 -6.25 -4.16 4.81
C ASP A 57 -6.06 -3.85 6.31
N VAL A 58 -5.88 -4.89 7.13
CA VAL A 58 -5.69 -4.72 8.58
C VAL A 58 -4.26 -4.33 8.88
N GLN A 59 -4.05 -3.11 9.37
CA GLN A 59 -2.72 -2.56 9.68
C GLN A 59 -2.82 -1.53 10.81
N ILE A 60 -1.76 -1.36 11.60
CA ILE A 60 -1.64 -0.19 12.48
C ILE A 60 -1.48 1.04 11.59
N GLY A 61 -2.26 2.10 11.81
CA GLY A 61 -2.15 3.31 11.01
C GLY A 61 -0.75 3.92 11.12
N TYR A 62 -0.22 4.50 10.04
CA TYR A 62 1.02 5.26 10.11
C TYR A 62 0.73 6.68 10.66
N PRO A 63 1.42 7.14 11.70
CA PRO A 63 1.20 8.47 12.28
C PRO A 63 1.79 9.57 11.40
N GLN A 64 1.13 10.73 11.34
CA GLN A 64 1.67 11.92 10.64
C GLN A 64 3.01 12.40 11.25
N ALA A 65 3.21 12.17 12.55
CA ALA A 65 4.47 12.39 13.25
C ALA A 65 4.81 11.13 14.07
N PRO A 66 5.76 10.30 13.62
CA PRO A 66 6.31 9.20 14.40
C PRO A 66 6.91 9.68 15.74
N ALA A 67 6.84 8.84 16.77
CA ALA A 67 7.41 9.15 18.08
C ALA A 67 8.97 9.25 18.06
N SER A 68 9.63 8.52 17.16
CA SER A 68 11.04 8.63 16.83
C SER A 68 11.34 7.94 15.49
N GLU A 69 12.57 8.03 14.99
CA GLU A 69 13.03 7.29 13.80
C GLU A 69 12.83 5.78 13.94
N ALA A 70 12.97 5.23 15.15
CA ALA A 70 12.83 3.80 15.42
C ALA A 70 11.39 3.38 15.82
N ALA A 71 10.50 4.31 16.14
CA ALA A 71 9.17 4.01 16.68
C ALA A 71 8.07 4.94 16.17
N LEU A 72 7.02 4.34 15.60
CA LEU A 72 5.81 5.07 15.18
C LEU A 72 5.05 5.58 16.40
N TYR A 73 4.87 4.73 17.41
CA TYR A 73 4.13 5.06 18.63
C TYR A 73 4.97 4.75 19.87
N ALA A 74 4.94 5.64 20.85
CA ALA A 74 5.64 5.46 22.12
C ALA A 74 4.86 4.56 23.09
N ARG A 75 5.55 4.03 24.09
CA ARG A 75 4.91 3.36 25.23
C ARG A 75 3.94 4.32 25.93
N GLY A 76 2.74 3.84 26.24
CA GLY A 76 1.68 4.57 26.93
C GLY A 76 0.76 5.39 26.02
N THR A 77 1.10 5.59 24.75
CA THR A 77 0.24 6.32 23.81
C THR A 77 -0.87 5.43 23.26
N ALA A 78 -1.72 6.00 22.40
CA ALA A 78 -2.67 5.26 21.59
C ALA A 78 -2.15 5.07 20.15
N ALA A 79 -2.65 4.06 19.44
CA ALA A 79 -2.40 3.83 18.02
C ALA A 79 -3.68 3.42 17.29
N PRO A 80 -4.13 4.15 16.25
CA PRO A 80 -5.28 3.76 15.43
C PRO A 80 -4.96 2.51 14.61
N VAL A 81 -5.98 1.71 14.33
CA VAL A 81 -5.90 0.53 13.47
C VAL A 81 -6.79 0.77 12.25
N ARG A 82 -6.20 0.62 11.06
CA ARG A 82 -6.94 0.58 9.79
C ARG A 82 -7.40 -0.85 9.54
N ALA A 83 -8.64 -1.04 9.11
CA ALA A 83 -9.20 -2.33 8.75
C ALA A 83 -10.50 -2.17 7.94
N THR A 84 -10.80 -3.12 7.07
CA THR A 84 -12.11 -3.30 6.44
C THR A 84 -12.64 -4.68 6.80
N LEU A 85 -13.83 -4.74 7.40
CA LEU A 85 -14.48 -5.99 7.83
C LEU A 85 -15.74 -6.19 6.98
N ILE A 86 -15.88 -7.35 6.34
CA ILE A 86 -16.98 -7.67 5.42
C ILE A 86 -17.61 -8.99 5.86
N ASN A 87 -18.93 -9.06 5.91
CA ASN A 87 -19.64 -10.33 6.09
C ASN A 87 -20.15 -10.81 4.73
N THR A 88 -19.64 -11.96 4.29
CA THR A 88 -20.00 -12.61 3.01
C THR A 88 -21.15 -13.62 3.17
N GLY A 89 -21.58 -13.86 4.41
CA GLY A 89 -22.65 -14.79 4.76
C GLY A 89 -24.03 -14.12 4.79
N ALA A 90 -25.07 -14.91 4.52
CA ALA A 90 -26.46 -14.44 4.45
C ALA A 90 -27.07 -14.03 5.81
N THR A 91 -26.41 -14.32 6.93
CA THR A 91 -26.87 -13.92 8.28
C THR A 91 -25.97 -12.83 8.83
N ALA A 92 -26.55 -11.74 9.33
CA ALA A 92 -25.78 -10.66 9.95
C ALA A 92 -24.98 -11.15 11.17
N ASP A 93 -23.76 -10.64 11.32
CA ASP A 93 -22.86 -10.89 12.46
C ASP A 93 -22.59 -9.57 13.23
N ARG A 94 -21.79 -9.62 14.29
CA ARG A 94 -21.45 -8.47 15.11
C ARG A 94 -20.04 -8.60 15.68
N LEU A 95 -19.23 -7.54 15.57
CA LEU A 95 -17.94 -7.42 16.24
C LEU A 95 -18.15 -7.17 17.74
N VAL A 96 -18.08 -8.26 18.51
CA VAL A 96 -18.28 -8.28 19.96
C VAL A 96 -17.13 -7.58 20.66
N SER A 97 -15.87 -7.93 20.35
CA SER A 97 -14.70 -7.31 20.97
C SER A 97 -13.44 -7.41 20.11
N VAL A 98 -12.47 -6.55 20.40
CA VAL A 98 -11.09 -6.62 19.89
C VAL A 98 -10.15 -6.50 21.09
N SER A 99 -9.03 -7.23 21.08
CA SER A 99 -8.02 -7.19 22.14
C SER A 99 -6.61 -7.37 21.60
N SER A 100 -5.60 -6.89 22.33
CA SER A 100 -4.18 -7.11 22.02
C SER A 100 -3.37 -7.21 23.30
N PRO A 101 -2.40 -8.14 23.43
CA PRO A 101 -1.47 -8.15 24.56
C PRO A 101 -0.48 -6.97 24.52
N ALA A 102 -0.37 -6.23 23.41
CA ALA A 102 0.50 -5.06 23.26
C ALA A 102 -0.10 -3.76 23.85
N ALA A 103 -1.38 -3.74 24.20
CA ALA A 103 -2.10 -2.56 24.67
C ALA A 103 -2.85 -2.81 26.00
N GLY A 104 -3.25 -1.76 26.70
CA GLY A 104 -4.14 -1.86 27.86
C GLY A 104 -5.56 -2.29 27.46
N SER A 105 -6.09 -1.64 26.43
CA SER A 105 -7.42 -1.86 25.86
C SER A 105 -7.39 -1.67 24.34
N VAL A 106 -8.47 -2.08 23.66
CA VAL A 106 -8.78 -1.64 22.29
C VAL A 106 -10.13 -0.96 22.31
N ALA A 107 -10.16 0.35 22.08
CA ALA A 107 -11.39 1.08 21.90
C ALA A 107 -12.01 0.72 20.55
N VAL A 108 -13.31 0.43 20.55
CA VAL A 108 -14.09 0.06 19.37
C VAL A 108 -15.29 1.00 19.26
N GLY A 109 -15.16 2.02 18.42
CA GLY A 109 -16.18 3.03 18.12
C GLY A 109 -16.90 2.77 16.79
N GLY A 110 -17.94 3.56 16.52
CA GLY A 110 -18.74 3.43 15.30
C GLY A 110 -19.69 2.23 15.31
N ASP A 111 -20.02 1.75 14.11
CA ASP A 111 -20.86 0.57 13.92
C ASP A 111 -20.06 -0.72 14.14
N ARG A 112 -20.77 -1.76 14.58
CA ARG A 112 -20.24 -3.07 14.94
C ARG A 112 -21.06 -4.22 14.37
N VAL A 113 -22.20 -3.96 13.75
CA VAL A 113 -23.05 -4.98 13.10
C VAL A 113 -22.56 -5.19 11.68
N LEU A 114 -22.21 -6.41 11.29
CA LEU A 114 -21.83 -6.78 9.93
C LEU A 114 -23.05 -7.36 9.21
N ALA A 115 -23.83 -6.50 8.55
CA ALA A 115 -24.84 -6.94 7.59
C ALA A 115 -24.14 -7.57 6.36
N GLN A 116 -24.84 -8.48 5.67
CA GLN A 116 -24.36 -9.10 4.45
C GLN A 116 -23.91 -8.02 3.44
N ASP A 117 -22.72 -8.22 2.85
CA ASP A 117 -22.14 -7.39 1.78
C ASP A 117 -21.97 -5.88 2.10
N VAL A 118 -22.11 -5.49 3.38
CA VAL A 118 -21.88 -4.10 3.85
C VAL A 118 -20.62 -4.03 4.69
N ALA A 119 -19.60 -3.34 4.18
CA ALA A 119 -18.32 -3.20 4.85
C ALA A 119 -18.39 -2.33 6.11
N LEU A 120 -17.76 -2.76 7.21
CA LEU A 120 -17.38 -1.89 8.30
C LEU A 120 -15.94 -1.43 8.08
N VAL A 121 -15.71 -0.12 7.99
CA VAL A 121 -14.39 0.42 7.65
C VAL A 121 -13.83 1.25 8.81
N ALA A 122 -12.75 0.75 9.40
CA ALA A 122 -11.89 1.51 10.29
C ALA A 122 -10.86 2.27 9.44
N VAL A 123 -11.11 3.56 9.23
CA VAL A 123 -10.12 4.47 8.65
C VAL A 123 -9.33 5.18 9.74
N GLY A 124 -8.00 5.10 9.66
CA GLY A 124 -7.12 6.12 10.23
C GLY A 124 -6.95 7.23 9.19
N THR A 125 -7.43 8.45 9.52
CA THR A 125 -7.23 9.71 8.77
C THR A 125 -7.30 9.61 7.23
N SER A 126 -8.22 8.81 6.69
CA SER A 126 -8.28 8.50 5.25
C SER A 126 -9.71 8.57 4.74
N GLU A 127 -9.94 9.33 3.69
CA GLU A 127 -11.29 9.81 3.31
C GLU A 127 -12.02 8.93 2.28
N LEU A 128 -11.47 7.76 1.94
CA LEU A 128 -12.09 6.85 0.98
C LEU A 128 -12.98 5.84 1.72
N GLN A 129 -14.31 5.99 1.58
CA GLN A 129 -15.31 5.01 2.01
C GLN A 129 -15.92 4.30 0.78
N PRO A 130 -16.04 2.96 0.78
CA PRO A 130 -16.83 2.23 -0.20
C PRO A 130 -18.31 2.69 -0.21
N THR A 131 -18.96 2.61 -1.37
CA THR A 131 -20.36 3.04 -1.57
C THR A 131 -21.38 2.33 -0.67
N ALA A 132 -21.07 1.12 -0.20
CA ALA A 132 -21.85 0.40 0.82
C ALA A 132 -20.97 0.11 2.04
N SER A 133 -20.61 1.16 2.79
CA SER A 133 -19.82 1.04 4.01
C SER A 133 -20.42 1.82 5.18
N ARG A 134 -20.10 1.38 6.40
CA ARG A 134 -20.42 2.06 7.66
C ARG A 134 -19.13 2.27 8.47
N PRO A 135 -19.04 3.39 9.22
CA PRO A 135 -17.81 3.74 9.93
C PRO A 135 -17.59 2.82 11.13
N LEU A 136 -16.37 2.32 11.26
CA LEU A 136 -15.82 1.66 12.45
C LEU A 136 -14.65 2.51 12.95
N GLN A 137 -14.33 2.46 14.24
CA GLN A 137 -13.06 2.98 14.75
C GLN A 137 -12.42 1.93 15.65
N LEU A 138 -11.14 1.68 15.44
CA LEU A 138 -10.33 0.76 16.24
C LEU A 138 -9.08 1.51 16.70
N THR A 139 -8.86 1.56 18.01
CA THR A 139 -7.69 2.24 18.61
C THR A 139 -7.11 1.38 19.72
N LEU A 140 -5.84 1.01 19.59
CA LEU A 140 -5.04 0.46 20.69
C LEU A 140 -4.80 1.57 21.72
N GLU A 141 -5.13 1.35 22.98
CA GLU A 141 -4.97 2.35 24.04
C GLU A 141 -3.98 1.88 25.11
N GLY A 142 -3.12 2.78 25.56
CA GLY A 142 -2.13 2.49 26.61
C GLY A 142 -1.14 1.42 26.18
N LEU A 143 -0.42 1.67 25.08
CA LEU A 143 0.57 0.73 24.54
C LEU A 143 1.60 0.31 25.61
N ARG A 144 1.79 -1.00 25.79
CA ARG A 144 2.68 -1.55 26.83
C ARG A 144 4.16 -1.45 26.47
N GLN A 145 4.44 -1.40 25.17
CA GLN A 145 5.76 -1.23 24.54
C GLN A 145 5.63 -0.26 23.35
N PRO A 146 6.72 0.39 22.90
CA PRO A 146 6.70 1.17 21.65
C PRO A 146 6.40 0.28 20.44
N ILE A 147 5.70 0.82 19.44
CA ILE A 147 5.49 0.16 18.15
C ILE A 147 6.57 0.65 17.18
N ALA A 148 7.44 -0.25 16.73
CA ALA A 148 8.49 0.03 15.75
C ALA A 148 7.93 0.21 14.33
N ALA A 149 8.64 0.95 13.47
CA ALA A 149 8.33 0.98 12.05
C ALA A 149 8.61 -0.38 11.40
N GLY A 150 7.69 -0.90 10.59
CA GLY A 150 7.73 -2.28 10.09
C GLY A 150 7.50 -3.33 11.17
N GLY A 151 6.97 -2.94 12.34
CA GLY A 151 6.67 -3.83 13.45
C GLY A 151 5.35 -4.58 13.29
N ASP A 152 5.16 -5.58 14.13
CA ASP A 152 4.00 -6.47 14.14
C ASP A 152 3.29 -6.45 15.49
N VAL A 153 1.96 -6.34 15.48
CA VAL A 153 1.11 -6.29 16.68
C VAL A 153 0.09 -7.44 16.66
N PRO A 154 0.17 -8.43 17.56
CA PRO A 154 -0.85 -9.46 17.65
C PRO A 154 -2.19 -8.85 18.13
N MET A 155 -3.28 -9.12 17.40
CA MET A 155 -4.63 -8.67 17.71
C MET A 155 -5.62 -9.83 17.60
N THR A 156 -6.57 -9.90 18.52
CA THR A 156 -7.66 -10.87 18.50
C THR A 156 -8.99 -10.17 18.27
N PHE A 157 -9.72 -10.58 17.25
CA PHE A 157 -11.06 -10.12 16.91
C PHE A 157 -12.07 -11.21 17.30
N VAL A 158 -13.18 -10.82 17.93
CA VAL A 158 -14.24 -11.73 18.36
C VAL A 158 -15.57 -11.27 17.77
N PHE A 159 -16.19 -12.17 17.03
CA PHE A 159 -17.49 -12.02 16.38
C PHE A 159 -18.54 -12.88 17.08
N GLU A 160 -19.81 -12.49 16.95
CA GLU A 160 -20.94 -13.16 17.61
C GLU A 160 -21.25 -14.52 16.98
N ARG A 161 -21.05 -14.67 15.66
CA ARG A 161 -21.38 -15.88 14.89
C ARG A 161 -20.16 -16.54 14.26
N ALA A 162 -19.29 -15.76 13.62
CA ALA A 162 -18.06 -16.26 13.00
C ALA A 162 -17.02 -16.79 14.01
N GLY A 163 -17.12 -16.39 15.29
CA GLY A 163 -16.20 -16.80 16.34
C GLY A 163 -14.99 -15.85 16.47
N SER A 164 -13.82 -16.38 16.82
CA SER A 164 -12.64 -15.57 17.14
C SER A 164 -11.44 -15.88 16.23
N ILE A 165 -10.72 -14.84 15.82
CA ILE A 165 -9.44 -14.97 15.10
C ILE A 165 -8.37 -14.11 15.77
N THR A 166 -7.18 -14.68 15.94
CA THR A 166 -5.98 -13.95 16.33
C THR A 166 -5.07 -13.81 15.12
N VAL A 167 -4.65 -12.59 14.81
CA VAL A 167 -3.85 -12.23 13.65
C VAL A 167 -2.69 -11.33 14.05
N THR A 168 -1.59 -11.39 13.30
CA THR A 168 -0.44 -10.49 13.45
C THR A 168 -0.65 -9.29 12.53
N VAL A 169 -0.91 -8.12 13.11
CA VAL A 169 -1.23 -6.89 12.37
C VAL A 169 0.05 -6.09 12.13
N PRO A 170 0.49 -5.92 10.87
CA PRO A 170 1.69 -5.13 10.58
C PRO A 170 1.43 -3.64 10.82
N THR A 171 2.48 -2.86 11.04
CA THR A 171 2.39 -1.41 10.89
C THR A 171 2.30 -1.03 9.42
N GLY A 172 1.39 -0.11 9.11
CA GLY A 172 1.38 0.57 7.83
C GLY A 172 2.67 1.33 7.56
N ILE A 173 2.87 1.67 6.29
CA ILE A 173 3.94 2.56 5.81
C ILE A 173 3.40 4.00 5.74
N PRO A 174 4.25 5.04 5.64
CA PRO A 174 3.76 6.37 5.32
C PRO A 174 3.00 6.28 3.99
N GLY A 175 1.72 6.62 4.02
CA GLY A 175 0.96 6.73 2.79
C GLY A 175 1.55 7.87 1.97
N GLU A 176 1.87 7.61 0.71
CA GLU A 176 1.90 8.69 -0.27
C GLU A 176 0.50 9.32 -0.24
N GLY A 177 0.41 10.52 0.35
CA GLY A 177 -0.71 11.40 0.06
C GLY A 177 -0.72 11.55 -1.45
N ARG A 178 -1.78 11.03 -2.09
CA ARG A 178 -1.93 11.01 -3.55
C ARG A 178 -1.43 12.36 -4.10
N PRO A 179 -0.49 12.38 -5.06
CA PRO A 179 -0.10 13.61 -5.72
C PRO A 179 -1.36 14.40 -6.05
N GLY A 180 -1.40 15.66 -5.65
CA GLY A 180 -2.60 16.49 -5.78
C GLY A 180 -3.16 16.37 -7.18
N ALA A 181 -4.49 16.43 -7.31
CA ALA A 181 -5.17 16.37 -8.61
C ALA A 181 -4.37 17.16 -9.63
N GLU A 182 -3.91 16.46 -10.68
CA GLU A 182 -3.10 17.02 -11.75
C GLU A 182 -3.74 18.34 -12.16
N PRO A 183 -3.03 19.48 -12.08
CA PRO A 183 -3.66 20.78 -12.19
C PRO A 183 -4.42 20.83 -13.51
N GLU A 184 -5.73 21.02 -13.38
CA GLU A 184 -6.69 21.09 -14.48
C GLU A 184 -6.05 21.90 -15.61
N ARG A 185 -5.79 21.24 -16.76
CA ARG A 185 -5.33 21.97 -17.94
C ARG A 185 -6.43 22.97 -18.25
N VAL A 186 -6.15 24.25 -17.97
CA VAL A 186 -7.04 25.34 -18.33
C VAL A 186 -7.16 25.32 -19.85
N GLU A 187 -8.28 24.81 -20.33
CA GLU A 187 -8.66 24.86 -21.74
C GLU A 187 -8.93 26.33 -22.09
N ALA A 188 -7.89 27.02 -22.56
CA ALA A 188 -8.00 28.38 -23.04
C ALA A 188 -8.71 28.39 -24.41
N GLU A 189 -10.04 28.41 -24.40
CA GLU A 189 -10.81 28.65 -25.62
C GLU A 189 -10.54 30.06 -26.17
N GLY A 190 -9.92 30.11 -27.36
CA GLY A 190 -9.63 31.35 -28.08
C GLY A 190 -9.57 31.08 -29.58
N GLY A 191 -10.72 31.12 -30.25
CA GLY A 191 -10.85 30.81 -31.67
C GLY A 191 -10.48 31.96 -32.63
N HIS A 192 -10.70 31.69 -33.93
CA HIS A 192 -10.34 32.47 -35.14
C HIS A 192 -8.87 32.29 -35.58
N GLY A 193 -8.55 31.98 -36.84
CA GLY A 193 -9.41 31.66 -37.99
C GLY A 193 -8.69 31.94 -39.33
N GLY A 194 -9.13 31.30 -40.42
CA GLY A 194 -8.64 31.56 -41.79
C GLY A 194 -7.42 30.72 -42.20
N GLY A 195 -7.27 30.45 -43.49
CA GLY A 195 -6.20 29.59 -43.99
C GLY A 195 -5.72 29.89 -45.40
N ALA A 196 -4.85 29.00 -45.87
CA ALA A 196 -4.32 28.82 -47.23
C ALA A 196 -3.21 29.79 -47.73
N ASN A 197 -2.30 29.15 -48.51
CA ASN A 197 -1.17 29.70 -49.29
C ASN A 197 0.06 30.10 -48.45
N GLY A 198 1.31 29.75 -48.78
CA GLY A 198 1.85 28.95 -49.91
C GLY A 198 3.22 29.50 -50.35
N ALA A 199 4.16 28.64 -50.77
CA ALA A 199 5.52 28.97 -51.29
C ALA A 199 6.50 29.58 -50.24
N GLU A 200 7.85 29.45 -50.31
CA GLU A 200 8.77 28.71 -51.19
C GLU A 200 10.21 28.64 -50.61
N THR A 201 10.98 27.56 -50.89
CA THR A 201 12.48 27.47 -50.87
C THR A 201 13.28 27.79 -49.58
N GLY A 202 14.51 27.29 -49.34
CA GLY A 202 15.31 26.25 -50.01
C GLY A 202 16.75 26.11 -49.47
N VAL A 203 17.29 24.87 -49.50
CA VAL A 203 18.69 24.40 -49.73
C VAL A 203 19.92 25.03 -49.03
N GLY A 204 20.76 24.17 -48.41
CA GLY A 204 22.20 24.39 -48.10
C GLY A 204 22.53 24.69 -46.62
N GLY A 205 23.62 24.24 -46.01
CA GLY A 205 24.80 23.48 -46.46
C GLY A 205 25.61 22.90 -45.28
N GLU A 206 26.83 22.38 -45.52
CA GLU A 206 27.57 21.46 -44.64
C GLU A 206 28.45 22.09 -43.53
N THR A 207 29.19 21.24 -42.79
CA THR A 207 30.15 21.48 -41.67
C THR A 207 29.52 21.71 -40.29
N GLY A 208 30.06 21.25 -39.15
CA GLY A 208 31.25 20.42 -38.87
C GLY A 208 32.03 20.96 -37.67
N GLY A 209 32.30 20.17 -36.63
CA GLY A 209 33.18 20.56 -35.52
C GLY A 209 32.83 20.02 -34.12
N GLU A 210 33.88 19.65 -33.39
CA GLU A 210 33.91 19.05 -32.04
C GLU A 210 33.26 19.86 -30.89
N ALA A 211 33.17 19.19 -29.74
CA ALA A 211 32.68 19.72 -28.47
C ALA A 211 33.53 20.84 -27.85
N GLU A 212 32.88 21.70 -27.05
CA GLU A 212 33.56 22.42 -25.97
C GLU A 212 32.60 22.68 -24.79
N ALA A 213 33.09 22.51 -23.56
CA ALA A 213 32.38 22.85 -22.33
C ALA A 213 33.06 24.08 -21.68
N PRO A 214 32.34 25.20 -21.45
CA PRO A 214 32.89 26.38 -20.79
C PRO A 214 32.73 26.30 -19.25
N PRO A 215 33.47 27.11 -18.46
CA PRO A 215 34.24 26.54 -17.36
C PRO A 215 33.93 27.09 -15.96
N VAL A 216 34.57 26.49 -14.96
CA VAL A 216 34.74 27.04 -13.59
C VAL A 216 35.94 27.99 -13.54
N ASP A 217 35.83 29.12 -12.83
CA ASP A 217 36.75 29.61 -11.77
C ASP A 217 36.41 31.06 -11.30
N GLN A 218 36.87 31.41 -10.10
CA GLN A 218 37.05 32.75 -9.47
C GLN A 218 35.87 33.48 -8.81
N ALA A 219 36.05 34.23 -7.70
CA ALA A 219 36.73 33.93 -6.42
C ALA A 219 36.57 35.11 -5.42
N ASN A 220 35.95 34.85 -4.25
CA ASN A 220 36.12 35.57 -2.97
C ASN A 220 35.74 37.10 -2.91
N PRO A 221 35.69 37.77 -1.73
CA PRO A 221 36.25 37.40 -0.42
C PRO A 221 35.32 37.37 0.81
N VAL A 222 35.84 36.73 1.86
CA VAL A 222 35.36 36.75 3.26
C VAL A 222 35.97 37.96 4.00
N PRO A 223 35.26 38.62 4.94
CA PRO A 223 35.88 39.49 5.93
C PRO A 223 36.25 38.72 7.20
N SER A 224 37.54 38.66 7.53
CA SER A 224 38.03 38.19 8.83
C SER A 224 38.07 39.34 9.84
N GLY A 225 37.83 39.03 11.12
CA GLY A 225 38.02 39.94 12.25
C GLY A 225 38.38 39.18 13.52
N GLU A 226 39.67 39.09 13.82
CA GLU A 226 40.23 38.75 15.14
C GLU A 226 40.11 39.99 16.07
N GLY A 227 40.03 39.96 17.40
CA GLY A 227 39.84 38.90 18.41
C GLY A 227 39.12 39.52 19.63
N THR A 228 39.37 39.23 20.92
CA THR A 228 40.24 38.28 21.64
C THR A 228 39.57 37.92 22.99
N GLU A 229 39.56 36.65 23.40
CA GLU A 229 40.35 36.09 24.52
C GLU A 229 40.11 36.68 25.93
N SER A 230 39.33 35.97 26.77
CA SER A 230 39.54 35.84 28.23
C SER A 230 38.54 34.90 28.91
N ALA A 231 39.07 33.91 29.62
CA ALA A 231 38.42 33.09 30.64
C ALA A 231 39.47 32.83 31.77
N PRO A 232 39.16 32.18 32.90
CA PRO A 232 37.87 31.91 33.55
C PRO A 232 37.77 32.56 34.95
N GLY A 233 36.63 32.41 35.65
CA GLY A 233 36.47 32.79 37.06
C GLY A 233 35.86 31.66 37.88
N ASN A 234 36.50 31.26 38.97
CA ASN A 234 36.15 30.10 39.80
C ASN A 234 35.94 30.52 41.28
N GLU A 235 35.10 29.75 41.99
CA GLU A 235 34.90 29.68 43.46
C GLU A 235 34.34 30.89 44.24
N GLY A 236 33.49 30.60 45.24
CA GLY A 236 33.26 31.51 46.37
C GLY A 236 31.92 31.38 47.13
N SER A 237 31.90 30.56 48.19
CA SER A 237 31.03 30.65 49.39
C SER A 237 29.49 30.59 49.23
N GLY A 238 28.71 29.86 50.05
CA GLY A 238 29.07 28.96 51.16
C GLY A 238 29.02 29.59 52.57
N SER A 239 27.88 30.11 53.04
CA SER A 239 27.63 30.31 54.49
C SER A 239 26.16 30.67 54.86
N GLY A 240 25.61 29.99 55.88
CA GLY A 240 24.45 30.43 56.70
C GLY A 240 23.04 30.07 56.15
N GLY A 241 22.03 29.73 56.97
CA GLY A 241 22.00 29.55 58.43
C GLY A 241 20.61 29.87 59.03
N ALA A 242 20.23 29.17 60.12
CA ALA A 242 18.91 29.19 60.82
C ALA A 242 17.73 28.59 60.02
N ALA A 243 16.95 27.60 60.51
CA ALA A 243 16.37 27.32 61.84
C ALA A 243 15.10 28.13 62.15
N GLY A 244 13.97 27.43 62.23
CA GLY A 244 12.65 27.92 62.63
C GLY A 244 11.72 26.72 62.85
N SER A 245 11.34 26.50 64.10
CA SER A 245 10.54 25.36 64.58
C SER A 245 9.05 25.54 64.36
#